data_AF-A0A8S3WB73-F1
#
_entry.id   AF-A0A8S3WB73-F1
#
_cell.length_a   1.000
_cell.length_b   1.000
_cell.length_c   1.000
_cell.angle_alpha   90.00
_cell.angle_beta   90.00
_cell.angle_gamma   90.00
#
_symmetry.space_group_name_H-M   'P 1'
#
loop_
_entity.id
_entity.type
_entity.pdbx_description
1 polymer ?
#
loop_
_entity_poly.entity_id
_entity_poly.type
_entity_poly.pdbx_seq_one_letter_code
_entity_poly.pdbx_strand_id
1 'polypeptide(L)'
;MPTFDLKIYVRIVAAIFTVSSITAFAFVLVRLLKPELFYEKQLIGSDLVIHYFMSGLMLVTSVIGFLNSSMVLNRSGTNSSRSITTWLLLDSLFETSRVVYIFICEVALNSTGVIHRYELAVSALQYLLDSFFYCQMILRH
;
A
#
# COMPACT_ATOMS: atom_id res chain seq x y z
N MET A 1 2.31 -20.00 24.79
CA MET A 1 2.19 -20.24 23.34
C MET A 1 3.58 -20.20 22.72
N PRO A 2 3.97 -21.17 21.88
CA PRO A 2 5.33 -21.22 21.37
C PRO A 2 5.60 -19.99 20.49
N THR A 3 6.60 -19.20 20.87
CA THR A 3 7.04 -17.97 20.19
C THR A 3 7.46 -18.17 18.72
N PHE A 4 7.53 -19.41 18.26
CA PHE A 4 7.86 -19.79 16.88
C PHE A 4 6.75 -19.41 15.89
N ASP A 5 5.48 -19.57 16.26
CA ASP A 5 4.34 -19.27 15.37
C ASP A 5 4.22 -17.77 15.10
N LEU A 6 4.41 -16.93 16.12
CA LEU A 6 4.30 -15.48 15.98
C LEU A 6 5.39 -14.89 15.06
N LYS A 7 6.62 -15.40 15.14
CA LYS A 7 7.74 -14.93 14.29
C LYS A 7 7.51 -15.25 12.81
N ILE A 8 7.06 -16.47 12.51
CA ILE A 8 6.75 -16.88 11.13
C ILE A 8 5.58 -16.06 10.61
N TYR A 9 4.56 -15.87 11.43
CA TYR A 9 3.39 -15.08 11.09
C TYR A 9 3.75 -13.62 10.73
N VAL A 10 4.52 -12.93 11.58
CA VAL A 10 4.96 -11.55 11.32
C VAL A 10 5.77 -11.46 10.02
N ARG A 11 6.58 -12.47 9.69
CA ARG A 11 7.32 -12.51 8.42
C ARG A 11 6.41 -12.66 7.21
N ILE A 12 5.38 -13.51 7.30
CA ILE A 12 4.40 -13.69 6.22
C ILE A 12 3.66 -12.38 5.98
N VAL A 13 3.19 -11.74 7.05
CA VAL A 13 2.49 -10.45 6.96
C VAL A 13 3.41 -9.37 6.39
N ALA A 14 4.66 -9.26 6.85
CA ALA A 14 5.63 -8.32 6.30
C ALA A 14 5.96 -8.58 4.81
N ALA A 15 6.02 -9.85 4.39
CA ALA A 15 6.20 -10.19 2.97
C ALA A 15 5.01 -9.75 2.12
N ILE A 16 3.78 -9.93 2.60
CA ILE A 16 2.55 -9.45 1.94
C ILE A 16 2.58 -7.93 1.78
N PHE A 17 2.90 -7.19 2.85
CA PHE A 17 3.01 -5.72 2.80
C PHE A 17 4.14 -5.23 1.88
N THR A 18 5.22 -6.01 1.78
CA THR A 18 6.30 -5.72 0.83
C THR A 18 5.78 -5.81 -0.60
N VAL A 19 5.03 -6.88 -0.93
CA VAL A 19 4.38 -7.02 -2.25
C VAL A 19 3.38 -5.90 -2.49
N SER A 20 2.56 -5.54 -1.50
CA SER A 20 1.61 -4.42 -1.59
C SER A 20 2.32 -3.11 -1.95
N SER A 21 3.38 -2.77 -1.21
CA SER A 21 4.18 -1.57 -1.43
C SER A 21 4.83 -1.53 -2.82
N ILE A 22 5.36 -2.67 -3.30
CA ILE A 22 5.94 -2.78 -4.64
C ILE A 22 4.86 -2.59 -5.71
N THR A 23 3.69 -3.21 -5.55
CA THR A 23 2.60 -3.05 -6.52
C THR A 23 2.11 -1.61 -6.59
N ALA A 24 1.95 -0.95 -5.45
CA ALA A 24 1.58 0.47 -5.39
C ALA A 24 2.64 1.34 -6.07
N PHE A 25 3.92 1.11 -5.78
CA PHE A 25 5.03 1.81 -6.44
C PHE A 25 5.00 1.64 -7.96
N ALA A 26 4.80 0.40 -8.44
CA ALA A 26 4.71 0.11 -9.87
C ALA A 26 3.53 0.83 -10.52
N PHE A 27 2.33 0.77 -9.94
CA PHE A 27 1.16 1.47 -10.49
C PHE A 27 1.34 2.99 -10.53
N VAL A 28 1.91 3.58 -9.48
CA VAL A 28 2.21 5.02 -9.44
C VAL A 28 3.23 5.42 -10.50
N LEU A 29 4.28 4.62 -10.71
CA LEU A 29 5.25 4.88 -11.78
C LEU A 29 4.62 4.79 -13.16
N VAL A 30 3.80 3.75 -13.42
CA VAL A 30 3.10 3.63 -14.71
C VAL A 30 2.15 4.81 -14.89
N ARG A 31 1.49 5.27 -13.83
CA ARG A 31 0.58 6.41 -13.86
C ARG A 31 1.30 7.73 -14.13
N LEU A 32 2.48 7.94 -13.55
CA LEU A 32 3.34 9.10 -13.81
C LEU A 32 3.89 9.12 -15.24
N LEU A 33 4.29 7.97 -15.76
CA LEU A 33 4.92 7.85 -17.08
C LEU A 33 3.89 7.78 -18.23
N LYS A 34 2.74 7.17 -17.98
CA LYS A 34 1.67 6.92 -18.96
C LYS A 34 0.29 7.23 -18.37
N PRO A 35 -0.03 8.51 -18.11
CA PRO A 35 -1.32 8.91 -17.53
C PRO A 35 -2.50 8.52 -18.42
N GLU A 36 -2.32 8.46 -19.74
CA GLU A 36 -3.33 8.03 -20.74
C GLU A 36 -3.93 6.63 -20.48
N LEU A 37 -3.24 5.78 -19.72
CA LEU A 37 -3.74 4.44 -19.37
C LEU A 37 -4.71 4.45 -18.18
N PHE A 38 -4.70 5.53 -17.39
CA PHE A 38 -5.49 5.70 -16.17
C PHE A 38 -6.63 6.70 -16.35
N TYR A 39 -6.43 7.71 -17.21
CA TYR A 39 -7.40 8.77 -17.47
C TYR A 39 -7.89 8.72 -18.91
N GLU A 40 -9.21 8.77 -19.11
CA GLU A 40 -9.79 8.87 -20.46
C GLU A 40 -9.63 10.28 -21.05
N LYS A 41 -9.54 11.30 -20.20
CA LYS A 41 -9.37 12.69 -20.60
C LYS A 41 -7.91 13.12 -20.44
N GLN A 42 -7.44 13.96 -21.34
CA GLN A 42 -6.15 14.63 -21.17
C GLN A 42 -6.22 15.54 -19.94
N LEU A 43 -5.26 15.37 -19.03
CA LEU A 43 -5.11 16.20 -17.84
C LEU A 43 -4.57 17.57 -18.24
N ILE A 44 -5.33 18.64 -17.96
CA ILE A 44 -4.96 20.02 -18.30
C ILE A 44 -5.12 20.90 -17.06
N GLY A 45 -4.21 21.85 -16.85
CA GLY A 45 -4.32 22.85 -15.79
C GLY A 45 -4.26 22.25 -14.39
N SER A 46 -5.31 22.48 -13.59
CA SER A 46 -5.40 22.02 -12.20
C SER A 46 -5.29 20.50 -12.06
N ASP A 47 -5.84 19.76 -13.01
CA ASP A 47 -5.91 18.29 -12.95
C ASP A 47 -4.53 17.67 -13.08
N LEU A 48 -3.66 18.31 -13.89
CA LEU A 48 -2.27 17.92 -14.04
C LEU A 48 -1.48 18.15 -12.75
N VAL A 49 -1.73 19.28 -12.06
CA VAL A 49 -1.08 19.59 -10.77
C VAL A 49 -1.51 18.59 -9.71
N ILE A 50 -2.81 18.31 -9.59
CA ILE A 50 -3.35 17.34 -8.65
C ILE A 50 -2.77 15.96 -8.93
N HIS A 51 -2.70 15.54 -10.19
CA HIS A 51 -2.11 14.27 -10.60
C HIS A 51 -0.65 14.14 -10.14
N TYR A 52 0.21 15.10 -10.45
CA TYR A 52 1.63 15.03 -10.07
C TYR A 52 1.82 15.10 -8.56
N PHE A 53 1.05 15.95 -7.88
CA PHE A 53 1.13 16.07 -6.43
C PHE A 53 0.72 14.76 -5.73
N MET A 54 -0.44 14.21 -6.09
CA MET A 54 -0.94 12.96 -5.50
C MET A 54 -0.07 11.76 -5.86
N SER A 55 0.37 11.66 -7.12
CA SER A 55 1.26 10.57 -7.55
C SER A 55 2.63 10.68 -6.87
N GLY A 56 3.16 11.90 -6.69
CA GLY A 56 4.40 12.13 -5.95
C GLY A 56 4.28 11.71 -4.48
N LEU A 57 3.19 12.07 -3.80
CA LEU A 57 2.93 11.61 -2.43
C LEU A 57 2.84 10.09 -2.36
N MET A 58 2.11 9.46 -3.28
CA MET A 58 1.97 8.00 -3.29
C MET A 58 3.29 7.29 -3.60
N LEU A 59 4.15 7.87 -4.42
CA LEU A 59 5.48 7.34 -4.69
C LEU A 59 6.32 7.32 -3.41
N VAL A 60 6.33 8.43 -2.66
CA VAL A 60 7.07 8.54 -1.39
C VAL A 60 6.51 7.56 -0.36
N THR A 61 5.19 7.49 -0.19
CA THR A 61 4.58 6.56 0.78
C THR A 61 4.86 5.10 0.42
N SER A 62 4.87 4.74 -0.86
CA SER A 62 5.21 3.38 -1.32
C SER A 62 6.65 3.00 -0.98
N VAL A 63 7.61 3.93 -1.10
CA VAL A 63 9.00 3.70 -0.70
C VAL A 63 9.11 3.54 0.82
N ILE A 64 8.39 4.37 1.59
CA ILE A 64 8.37 4.26 3.06
C ILE A 64 7.78 2.91 3.49
N GLY A 65 6.65 2.48 2.92
CA GLY A 65 6.03 1.19 3.20
C GLY A 65 6.94 0.01 2.85
N PHE A 66 7.64 0.08 1.72
CA PHE A 66 8.61 -0.93 1.31
C PHE A 66 9.79 -1.03 2.29
N LEU A 67 10.36 0.11 2.69
CA LEU A 67 11.47 0.15 3.65
C LEU A 67 11.03 -0.37 5.02
N ASN A 68 9.85 0.03 5.49
CA ASN A 68 9.27 -0.43 6.75
C ASN A 68 9.14 -1.97 6.77
N SER A 69 8.52 -2.53 5.74
CA SER A 69 8.32 -3.98 5.60
C SER A 69 9.65 -4.74 5.49
N SER A 70 10.59 -4.22 4.71
CA SER A 70 11.93 -4.81 4.54
C SER A 70 12.75 -4.80 5.83
N MET A 71 12.65 -3.73 6.62
CA MET A 71 13.30 -3.67 7.93
C MET A 71 12.73 -4.70 8.90
N VAL A 72 11.43 -4.98 8.86
CA VAL A 72 10.82 -6.01 9.72
C VAL A 72 11.23 -7.42 9.33
N LEU A 73 11.33 -7.72 8.04
CA LEU A 73 11.89 -8.98 7.57
C LEU A 73 13.30 -9.21 8.14
N ASN A 74 14.15 -8.18 8.08
CA ASN A 74 15.54 -8.23 8.57
C ASN A 74 15.67 -8.20 10.11
N ARG A 75 14.75 -7.54 10.84
CA ARG A 75 14.81 -7.38 12.32
C ARG A 75 13.97 -8.36 13.12
N SER A 76 13.28 -9.30 12.46
CA SER A 76 12.42 -10.33 13.07
C SER A 76 13.08 -11.24 14.14
N GLY A 77 14.39 -11.07 14.39
CA GLY A 77 15.15 -11.78 15.42
C GLY A 77 15.25 -11.09 16.78
N THR A 78 15.11 -9.77 16.88
CA THR A 78 15.75 -9.01 17.99
C THR A 78 14.89 -8.01 18.76
N ASN A 79 13.65 -7.67 18.36
CA ASN A 79 12.94 -6.51 18.93
C ASN A 79 11.63 -6.82 19.71
N SER A 80 11.48 -6.07 20.81
CA SER A 80 10.38 -6.04 21.78
C SER A 80 8.99 -5.75 21.16
N SER A 81 7.93 -6.20 21.83
CA SER A 81 6.50 -6.05 21.46
C SER A 81 6.06 -4.63 21.05
N ARG A 82 6.67 -3.59 21.63
CA ARG A 82 6.43 -2.18 21.28
C ARG A 82 6.86 -1.81 19.85
N SER A 83 7.85 -2.51 19.29
CA SER A 83 8.31 -2.30 17.91
C SER A 83 7.34 -2.91 16.87
N ILE A 84 6.61 -3.96 17.26
CA ILE A 84 5.67 -4.67 16.37
C ILE A 84 4.39 -3.85 16.20
N THR A 85 3.87 -3.26 17.28
CA THR A 85 2.67 -2.41 17.25
C THR A 85 2.86 -1.13 16.42
N THR A 86 4.00 -0.45 16.55
CA THR A 86 4.32 0.70 15.68
C THR A 86 4.45 0.31 14.21
N TRP A 87 4.97 -0.88 13.93
CA TRP A 87 5.10 -1.37 12.56
C TRP A 87 3.72 -1.63 11.92
N LEU A 88 2.86 -2.36 12.63
CA LEU A 88 1.48 -2.62 12.21
C LEU A 88 0.70 -1.32 11.95
N LEU A 89 0.90 -0.30 12.80
CA LEU A 89 0.29 1.02 12.59
C LEU A 89 0.78 1.69 11.31
N LEU A 90 2.08 1.64 11.03
CA LEU A 90 2.63 2.21 9.80
C LEU A 90 2.13 1.50 8.54
N ASP A 91 2.00 0.17 8.57
CA ASP A 91 1.47 -0.58 7.43
C ASP A 91 -0.03 -0.32 7.24
N SER A 92 -0.80 -0.20 8.32
CA SER A 92 -2.21 0.20 8.25
C SER A 92 -2.38 1.65 7.71
N LEU A 93 -1.50 2.57 8.10
CA LEU A 93 -1.47 3.93 7.56
C LEU A 93 -1.11 3.95 6.08
N PHE A 94 -0.18 3.10 5.65
CA PHE A 94 0.16 2.97 4.24
C PHE A 94 -1.05 2.48 3.42
N GLU A 95 -1.73 1.43 3.86
CA GLU A 95 -2.88 0.88 3.16
C GLU A 95 -4.06 1.86 3.09
N THR A 96 -4.35 2.54 4.19
CA THR A 96 -5.38 3.59 4.20
C THR A 96 -5.01 4.76 3.27
N SER A 97 -3.74 5.19 3.27
CA SER A 97 -3.26 6.23 2.35
C SER A 97 -3.43 5.84 0.88
N ARG A 98 -3.23 4.56 0.56
CA ARG A 98 -3.41 4.02 -0.79
C ARG A 98 -4.86 4.05 -1.24
N VAL A 99 -5.78 3.63 -0.38
CA VAL A 99 -7.22 3.69 -0.68
C VAL A 99 -7.67 5.13 -0.91
N VAL A 100 -7.24 6.06 -0.05
CA VAL A 100 -7.52 7.50 -0.20
C VAL A 100 -6.94 8.05 -1.49
N TYR A 101 -5.72 7.66 -1.85
CA TYR A 101 -5.08 8.07 -3.11
C TYR A 101 -5.87 7.63 -4.34
N ILE A 102 -6.31 6.36 -4.39
CA ILE A 102 -7.12 5.84 -5.50
C ILE A 102 -8.46 6.58 -5.57
N PHE A 103 -9.11 6.79 -4.42
CA PHE A 103 -10.37 7.52 -4.34
C PHE A 103 -10.26 8.96 -4.83
N ILE A 104 -9.19 9.68 -4.45
CA ILE A 104 -8.96 11.05 -4.95
C ILE A 104 -8.74 11.04 -6.45
N CYS A 105 -8.02 10.04 -6.99
CA CYS A 105 -7.80 9.94 -8.42
C CYS A 105 -9.08 9.60 -9.19
N GLU A 106 -9.97 8.79 -8.61
CA GLU A 106 -11.27 8.49 -9.21
C GLU A 106 -12.21 9.70 -9.17
N VAL A 107 -12.37 10.33 -8.00
CA VAL A 107 -13.35 11.41 -7.81
C VAL A 107 -12.86 12.76 -8.37
N ALA A 108 -11.60 13.12 -8.13
CA ALA A 108 -11.09 14.43 -8.56
C ALA A 108 -10.61 14.41 -10.01
N LEU A 109 -10.01 13.31 -10.47
CA LEU A 109 -9.41 13.21 -11.81
C LEU A 109 -10.22 12.35 -12.78
N ASN A 110 -11.39 11.83 -12.38
CA ASN A 110 -12.26 10.99 -13.22
C ASN A 110 -11.51 9.84 -13.89
N SER A 111 -10.68 9.11 -13.15
CA SER A 111 -9.93 7.98 -13.69
C SER A 111 -10.85 6.78 -13.97
N THR A 112 -11.24 6.59 -15.23
CA THR A 112 -12.06 5.43 -15.67
C THR A 112 -11.28 4.44 -16.56
N GLY A 113 -9.97 4.69 -16.74
CA GLY A 113 -9.10 3.91 -17.60
C GLY A 113 -8.99 2.43 -17.22
N VAL A 114 -8.59 1.60 -18.19
CA VAL A 114 -8.52 0.14 -18.02
C VAL A 114 -7.53 -0.25 -16.92
N ILE A 115 -6.36 0.41 -16.86
CA ILE A 115 -5.34 0.11 -15.84
C ILE A 115 -5.79 0.57 -14.45
N HIS A 116 -6.56 1.66 -14.36
CA HIS A 116 -7.14 2.11 -13.09
C HIS A 116 -8.05 1.06 -12.47
N ARG A 117 -8.88 0.36 -13.28
CA ARG A 117 -9.73 -0.73 -12.78
C ARG A 117 -8.93 -1.90 -12.22
N TYR A 118 -7.80 -2.24 -12.85
CA TYR A 118 -6.89 -3.25 -12.33
C TYR A 118 -6.24 -2.82 -11.02
N GLU A 119 -5.78 -1.58 -10.93
CA GLU A 119 -5.22 -1.02 -9.69
C GLU A 119 -6.24 -1.04 -8.55
N LEU A 120 -7.50 -0.69 -8.83
CA LEU A 120 -8.59 -0.76 -7.86
C LEU A 120 -8.87 -2.19 -7.40
N ALA A 121 -8.93 -3.15 -8.33
CA ALA A 121 -9.13 -4.56 -8.00
C ALA A 121 -7.98 -5.13 -7.16
N VAL A 122 -6.73 -4.83 -7.52
CA VAL A 122 -5.53 -5.28 -6.78
C VAL A 122 -5.51 -4.66 -5.39
N SER A 123 -5.80 -3.36 -5.28
CA SER A 123 -5.83 -2.66 -4.00
C SER A 123 -6.95 -3.14 -3.08
N ALA A 124 -8.13 -3.44 -3.63
CA ALA A 124 -9.24 -4.03 -2.88
C ALA A 124 -8.89 -5.43 -2.38
N LEU A 125 -8.28 -6.28 -3.22
CA LEU A 125 -7.86 -7.62 -2.84
C LEU A 125 -6.81 -7.57 -1.72
N GLN A 126 -5.82 -6.69 -1.85
CA GLN A 126 -4.77 -6.52 -0.85
C GLN A 126 -5.33 -5.97 0.47
N TYR A 127 -6.21 -4.96 0.42
CA TYR A 127 -6.88 -4.44 1.61
C TYR A 127 -7.70 -5.51 2.36
N LEU A 128 -8.43 -6.36 1.62
CA LEU A 128 -9.17 -7.47 2.21
C LEU A 128 -8.25 -8.52 2.84
N LEU A 129 -7.16 -8.84 2.14
CA LEU A 129 -6.17 -9.81 2.58
C LEU A 129 -5.47 -9.32 3.85
N ASP A 130 -5.07 -8.05 3.90
CA ASP A 130 -4.48 -7.41 5.07
C ASP A 130 -5.47 -7.40 6.24
N SER A 131 -6.74 -7.01 6.00
CA SER A 131 -7.80 -7.04 7.01
C SER A 131 -8.02 -8.43 7.59
N PHE A 132 -7.96 -9.48 6.75
CA PHE A 132 -8.05 -10.86 7.20
C PHE A 132 -6.89 -11.26 8.11
N PHE A 133 -5.65 -10.92 7.74
CA PHE A 133 -4.47 -11.17 8.58
C PHE A 133 -4.52 -10.37 9.89
N TYR A 134 -4.93 -9.11 9.85
CA TYR A 134 -5.12 -8.31 11.08
C TYR A 134 -6.14 -8.95 12.03
N CYS A 135 -7.30 -9.37 11.52
CA CYS A 135 -8.31 -10.06 12.34
C CYS A 135 -7.78 -11.38 12.93
N GLN A 136 -7.04 -12.18 12.16
CA GLN A 136 -6.43 -13.41 12.65
C GLN A 136 -5.38 -13.15 13.74
N MET A 137 -4.62 -12.07 13.62
CA MET A 137 -3.64 -11.68 14.63
C MET A 137 -4.31 -11.27 15.93
N ILE A 138 -5.39 -10.48 15.88
CA ILE A 138 -6.15 -10.05 17.06
C ILE A 138 -6.86 -11.23 17.73
N LEU A 139 -7.46 -12.14 16.96
CA LEU A 139 -8.21 -13.29 17.51
C LEU A 139 -7.30 -14.35 18.14
N ARG A 140 -6.02 -14.39 17.77
CA ARG A 140 -5.03 -15.35 18.30
C ARG A 140 -4.25 -14.82 19.52
N HIS A 141 -4.46 -13.56 19.89
CA HIS A 141 -3.80 -12.89 21.01
C HIS A 141 -4.79 -12.45 22.09
#